data_AF-A0A899G106-F1
#
_entry.id   AF-A0A899G106-F1
#
_cell.length_a   1.000
_cell.length_b   1.000
_cell.length_c   1.000
_cell.angle_alpha   90.00
_cell.angle_beta   90.00
_cell.angle_gamma   90.00
#
_symmetry.space_group_name_H-M   'P 1'
#
loop_
_entity.id
_entity.type
_entity.pdbx_description
1 polymer ?
#
loop_
_entity_poly.entity_id
_entity_poly.type
_entity_poly.pdbx_seq_one_letter_code
_entity_poly.pdbx_strand_id
1 'polypeptide(L)'
;MSLDQLSQKRKERLNELRKIKNASDLNATSFENTFSNDENLIISKNLGFSDLPLSFRNYDPELRGPRIGLKNSALWTEETVEFEAQRLKDNTELNATKIPFNSNELDISGLKSNKINCDLKREMQKKNERLKKRTEFAISKLIRERLLSMKNTIDDSKIKSISDI
;
A
#
# COMPACT_ATOMS: atom_id res chain seq x y z
N MET A 1 -44.37 10.06 18.96
CA MET A 1 -44.65 11.25 18.13
C MET A 1 -45.99 11.04 17.47
N SER A 2 -46.92 11.99 17.59
CA SER A 2 -48.26 11.87 17.00
C SER A 2 -48.20 12.06 15.47
N LEU A 3 -49.06 11.39 14.72
CA LEU A 3 -49.14 11.49 13.25
C LEU A 3 -49.37 12.95 12.78
N ASP A 4 -50.15 13.70 13.55
CA ASP A 4 -50.43 15.12 13.29
C ASP A 4 -49.17 15.99 13.37
N GLN A 5 -48.25 15.68 14.29
CA GLN A 5 -46.98 16.40 14.42
C GLN A 5 -46.07 16.18 13.22
N LEU A 6 -46.09 14.98 12.62
CA LEU A 6 -45.33 14.67 11.40
C LEU A 6 -45.91 15.41 10.18
N SER A 7 -47.23 15.50 10.09
CA SER A 7 -47.92 16.23 9.02
C SER A 7 -47.60 17.74 9.07
N GLN A 8 -47.63 18.33 10.27
CA GLN A 8 -47.28 19.74 10.48
C GLN A 8 -45.83 20.03 10.07
N LYS A 9 -44.87 19.21 10.49
CA LYS A 9 -43.45 19.36 10.08
C LYS A 9 -43.25 19.27 8.57
N ARG A 10 -43.96 18.37 7.88
CA ARG A 10 -43.91 18.28 6.40
C ARG A 10 -44.44 19.55 5.75
N LYS A 11 -45.56 20.08 6.25
CA LYS A 11 -46.17 21.31 5.74
C LYS A 11 -45.24 22.52 5.91
N GLU A 12 -44.58 22.63 7.07
CA GLU A 12 -43.58 23.68 7.35
C GLU A 12 -42.40 23.60 6.36
N ARG A 13 -41.82 22.41 6.19
CA ARG A 13 -40.72 22.18 5.24
C ARG A 13 -41.11 22.55 3.80
N LEU A 14 -42.32 22.21 3.36
CA LEU A 14 -42.79 22.57 2.01
C LEU A 14 -42.96 24.08 1.84
N ASN A 15 -43.39 24.78 2.89
CA ASN A 15 -43.48 26.24 2.86
C ASN A 15 -42.10 26.91 2.76
N GLU A 16 -41.08 26.39 3.45
CA GLU A 16 -39.70 26.87 3.33
C GLU A 16 -39.16 26.71 1.91
N LEU A 17 -39.37 25.53 1.31
CA LEU A 17 -38.99 25.27 -0.08
C LEU A 17 -39.72 26.21 -1.07
N ARG A 18 -41.01 26.50 -0.82
CA ARG A 18 -41.76 27.44 -1.65
C ARG A 18 -41.24 28.88 -1.55
N LYS A 19 -40.82 29.30 -0.35
CA LYS A 19 -40.19 30.62 -0.13
C LYS A 19 -38.85 30.73 -0.88
N ILE A 20 -38.03 29.68 -0.83
CA ILE A 20 -36.75 29.63 -1.55
C ILE A 20 -36.97 29.75 -3.06
N LYS A 21 -37.95 29.02 -3.63
CA LYS A 21 -38.28 29.12 -5.05
C LYS A 21 -38.74 30.53 -5.46
N ASN A 22 -39.62 31.15 -4.68
CA ASN A 22 -40.09 32.50 -4.98
C ASN A 22 -38.94 33.53 -4.89
N ALA A 23 -37.98 33.34 -3.98
CA ALA A 23 -36.80 34.20 -3.88
C ALA A 23 -35.84 34.05 -5.07
N SER A 24 -35.69 32.83 -5.62
CA SER A 24 -34.88 32.64 -6.84
C SER A 24 -35.54 33.27 -8.08
N ASP A 25 -36.87 33.19 -8.18
CA ASP A 25 -37.61 33.73 -9.34
C ASP A 25 -37.53 35.27 -9.39
N LEU A 26 -37.44 35.96 -8.25
CA LEU A 26 -37.29 37.42 -8.19
C LEU A 26 -35.88 37.92 -8.56
N ASN A 27 -34.85 37.10 -8.34
CA ASN A 27 -33.48 37.46 -8.74
C ASN A 27 -33.24 37.25 -10.25
N ALA A 28 -34.03 36.41 -10.91
CA ALA A 28 -33.91 36.16 -12.35
C ALA A 28 -34.47 37.32 -13.20
N THR A 29 -35.52 38.01 -12.76
CA THR A 29 -36.17 39.08 -13.53
C THR A 29 -35.41 40.42 -13.54
N SER A 30 -34.36 40.57 -12.72
CA SER A 30 -33.53 41.79 -12.69
C SER A 30 -32.37 41.78 -13.71
N PHE A 31 -32.10 40.66 -14.37
CA PHE A 31 -30.95 40.50 -15.30
C PHE A 31 -31.29 40.68 -16.79
N GLU A 32 -32.55 40.85 -17.18
CA GLU A 32 -32.94 40.93 -18.61
C GLU A 32 -32.95 42.34 -19.21
N ASN A 33 -32.68 43.41 -18.45
CA ASN A 33 -32.84 44.81 -18.91
C ASN A 33 -31.54 45.53 -19.36
N THR A 34 -30.47 44.83 -19.72
CA THR A 34 -29.22 45.47 -20.21
C THR A 34 -28.71 44.85 -21.52
N PHE A 35 -29.59 44.70 -22.51
CA PHE A 35 -29.20 44.34 -23.88
C PHE A 35 -29.75 45.37 -24.88
N SER A 36 -29.23 46.59 -24.82
CA SER A 36 -29.30 47.51 -25.95
C SER A 36 -28.20 48.54 -25.84
N ASN A 37 -27.50 48.71 -26.97
CA ASN A 37 -26.34 49.58 -27.24
C ASN A 37 -24.99 48.92 -26.95
N ASP A 38 -24.26 48.64 -28.04
CA ASP A 38 -22.94 49.20 -28.29
C ASP A 38 -22.45 48.76 -29.68
N GLU A 39 -23.07 49.33 -30.72
CA GLU A 39 -22.41 49.47 -32.01
C GLU A 39 -21.38 50.59 -31.89
N ASN A 40 -20.11 50.23 -31.66
CA ASN A 40 -18.87 50.93 -32.06
C ASN A 40 -17.77 50.74 -31.01
N LEU A 41 -16.95 49.70 -31.19
CA LEU A 41 -15.57 49.76 -30.72
C LEU A 41 -14.64 49.52 -31.91
N ILE A 42 -14.05 50.61 -32.38
CA ILE A 42 -12.95 50.62 -33.34
C ILE A 42 -11.78 49.93 -32.64
N ILE A 43 -11.65 48.63 -32.86
CA ILE A 43 -10.54 47.84 -32.33
C ILE A 43 -9.28 48.23 -33.10
N SER A 44 -8.38 48.92 -32.40
CA SER A 44 -6.99 49.12 -32.83
C SER A 44 -6.38 47.76 -33.18
N LYS A 45 -6.03 47.59 -34.47
CA LYS A 45 -5.66 46.35 -35.15
C LYS A 45 -4.28 45.78 -34.76
N ASN A 46 -3.78 46.09 -33.54
CA ASN A 46 -2.40 45.83 -33.16
C ASN A 46 -2.22 45.38 -31.69
N LEU A 47 -3.22 44.72 -31.12
CA LEU A 47 -3.04 43.96 -29.89
C LEU A 47 -3.35 42.50 -30.19
N GLY A 48 -2.40 41.60 -29.90
CA GLY A 48 -2.56 40.18 -30.16
C GLY A 48 -3.82 39.65 -29.48
N PHE A 49 -4.42 38.62 -30.07
CA PHE A 49 -5.61 37.94 -29.51
C PHE A 49 -5.43 37.44 -28.06
N SER A 50 -4.22 37.49 -27.50
CA SER A 50 -3.90 37.15 -26.11
C SER A 50 -4.41 38.16 -25.07
N ASP A 51 -4.64 39.42 -25.46
CA ASP A 51 -4.89 40.51 -24.50
C ASP A 51 -6.34 41.01 -24.55
N LEU A 52 -7.17 40.44 -25.42
CA LEU A 52 -8.61 40.70 -25.41
C LEU A 52 -9.22 40.04 -24.16
N PRO A 53 -9.84 40.82 -23.26
CA PRO A 53 -10.47 40.26 -22.07
C PRO A 53 -11.66 39.41 -22.50
N LEU A 54 -11.48 38.09 -22.52
CA LEU A 54 -12.54 37.13 -22.85
C LEU A 54 -13.50 37.06 -21.65
N SER A 55 -14.49 37.95 -21.62
CA SER A 55 -15.40 38.24 -20.50
C SER A 55 -16.32 37.09 -20.06
N PHE A 56 -16.11 35.87 -20.57
CA PHE A 56 -16.96 34.70 -20.32
C PHE A 56 -16.16 33.43 -19.95
N ARG A 57 -14.92 33.58 -19.46
CA ARG A 57 -14.16 32.47 -18.88
C ARG A 57 -13.94 32.69 -17.39
N ASN A 58 -14.30 31.69 -16.60
CA ASN A 58 -14.04 31.63 -15.16
C ASN A 58 -12.56 31.39 -14.83
N TYR A 59 -11.63 31.57 -15.77
CA TYR A 59 -10.21 31.21 -15.62
C TYR A 59 -9.31 32.42 -15.83
N ASP A 60 -8.42 32.67 -14.87
CA ASP A 60 -7.36 33.65 -14.99
C ASP A 60 -6.06 32.99 -15.48
N PRO A 61 -5.51 33.41 -16.64
CA PRO A 61 -4.30 32.80 -17.21
C PRO A 61 -3.05 33.05 -16.37
N GLU A 62 -2.94 34.21 -15.70
CA GLU A 62 -1.84 34.57 -14.81
C GLU A 62 -1.76 33.67 -13.58
N LEU A 63 -2.91 33.45 -12.92
CA LEU A 63 -3.03 32.64 -11.72
C LEU A 63 -3.22 31.14 -12.03
N ARG A 64 -3.31 30.81 -13.32
CA ARG A 64 -3.69 29.49 -13.84
C ARG A 64 -4.85 28.84 -13.08
N GLY A 65 -5.85 29.64 -12.67
CA GLY A 65 -6.86 29.20 -11.72
C GLY A 65 -8.19 29.94 -11.87
N PRO A 66 -9.23 29.52 -11.10
CA PRO A 66 -10.55 30.12 -11.20
C PRO A 66 -10.58 31.59 -10.74
N ARG A 67 -11.15 32.48 -11.55
CA ARG A 67 -11.22 33.94 -11.33
C ARG A 67 -12.17 34.35 -10.18
N ILE A 68 -13.03 33.45 -9.71
CA ILE A 68 -14.02 33.73 -8.66
C ILE A 68 -13.33 33.72 -7.29
N GLY A 69 -12.95 34.89 -6.78
CA GLY A 69 -12.95 35.27 -5.35
C GLY A 69 -12.19 34.42 -4.32
N LEU A 70 -11.48 33.36 -4.71
CA LEU A 70 -10.88 32.37 -3.82
C LEU A 70 -9.44 32.70 -3.43
N LYS A 71 -9.01 33.97 -3.52
CA LYS A 71 -7.65 34.36 -3.11
C LYS A 71 -7.37 34.11 -1.62
N ASN A 72 -8.42 34.01 -0.80
CA ASN A 72 -8.36 33.65 0.62
C ASN A 72 -9.34 32.50 0.94
N SER A 73 -9.36 31.44 0.13
CA SER A 73 -10.15 30.27 0.50
C SER A 73 -9.55 29.62 1.75
N ALA A 74 -10.32 29.47 2.82
CA ALA A 74 -9.91 28.68 3.98
C ALA A 74 -9.49 27.24 3.60
N LEU A 75 -9.90 26.76 2.42
CA LEU A 75 -9.46 25.51 1.81
C LEU A 75 -7.95 25.40 1.55
N TRP A 76 -7.22 26.53 1.47
CA TRP A 76 -5.75 26.52 1.29
C TRP A 76 -4.99 26.61 2.63
N THR A 77 -5.66 27.01 3.70
CA THR A 77 -5.04 27.27 5.01
C THR A 77 -5.44 26.23 6.07
N GLU A 78 -6.60 25.60 5.93
CA GLU A 78 -7.04 24.56 6.85
C GLU A 78 -6.29 23.26 6.57
N GLU A 79 -5.72 22.66 7.62
CA GLU A 79 -5.14 21.32 7.59
C GLU A 79 -6.24 20.32 7.22
N THR A 80 -6.40 20.10 5.92
CA THR A 80 -7.36 19.11 5.42
C THR A 80 -6.94 17.71 5.87
N VAL A 81 -7.91 16.80 5.98
CA VAL A 81 -7.66 15.39 6.30
C VAL A 81 -6.65 14.76 5.32
N GLU A 82 -6.67 15.19 4.06
CA GLU A 82 -5.70 14.75 3.05
C GLU A 82 -4.28 15.22 3.35
N PHE A 83 -4.13 16.46 3.83
CA PHE A 83 -2.84 17.00 4.24
C PHE A 83 -2.29 16.27 5.48
N GLU A 84 -3.13 15.98 6.45
CA GLU A 84 -2.74 15.18 7.63
C GLU A 84 -2.36 13.75 7.22
N ALA A 85 -3.14 13.12 6.33
CA ALA A 85 -2.84 11.79 5.81
C ALA A 85 -1.50 11.76 5.05
N GLN A 86 -1.23 12.76 4.22
CA GLN A 86 0.04 12.92 3.53
C GLN A 86 1.19 13.08 4.53
N ARG A 87 1.02 13.96 5.52
CA ARG A 87 2.00 14.19 6.59
C ARG A 87 2.28 12.91 7.38
N LEU A 88 1.26 12.09 7.68
CA LEU A 88 1.44 10.81 8.36
C LEU A 88 2.27 9.85 7.51
N LYS A 89 1.97 9.73 6.21
CA LYS A 89 2.76 8.89 5.28
C LYS A 89 4.23 9.32 5.28
N ASP A 90 4.50 10.60 5.05
CA ASP A 90 5.86 11.13 4.99
C ASP A 90 6.62 10.87 6.30
N ASN A 91 5.96 11.05 7.46
CA ASN A 91 6.56 10.75 8.76
C ASN A 91 6.85 9.25 8.95
N THR A 92 5.96 8.36 8.50
CA THR A 92 6.22 6.91 8.57
C THR A 92 7.40 6.48 7.71
N GLU A 93 7.56 7.04 6.51
CA GLU A 93 8.69 6.76 5.62
C GLU A 93 10.00 7.29 6.20
N LEU A 94 9.99 8.51 6.75
CA LEU A 94 11.14 9.08 7.44
C LEU A 94 11.52 8.27 8.68
N ASN A 95 10.56 7.76 9.45
CA ASN A 95 10.83 6.91 10.61
C ASN A 95 11.37 5.54 10.19
N ALA A 96 10.81 4.92 9.15
CA ALA A 96 11.28 3.64 8.61
C ALA A 96 12.73 3.71 8.11
N THR A 97 13.12 4.82 7.49
CA THR A 97 14.49 5.06 7.03
C THR A 97 15.45 5.45 8.15
N LYS A 98 14.96 6.11 9.20
CA LYS A 98 15.75 6.53 10.36
C LYS A 98 15.96 5.47 11.42
N ILE A 99 15.15 4.42 11.48
CA ILE A 99 15.43 3.28 12.34
C ILE A 99 16.65 2.58 11.73
N PRO A 100 17.88 2.75 12.28
CA PRO A 100 18.98 1.91 11.84
C PRO A 100 18.54 0.48 12.11
N PHE A 101 18.72 -0.43 11.13
CA PHE A 101 18.63 -1.87 11.37
C PHE A 101 19.58 -2.20 12.51
N ASN A 102 19.08 -2.14 13.74
CA ASN A 102 19.87 -2.38 14.92
C ASN A 102 20.24 -3.85 14.81
N SER A 103 21.53 -4.16 14.82
CA SER A 103 22.10 -5.49 14.54
C SER A 103 21.65 -6.59 15.51
N ASN A 104 20.69 -6.29 16.39
CA ASN A 104 20.17 -7.13 17.45
C ASN A 104 18.65 -7.36 17.36
N GLU A 105 17.95 -6.78 16.38
CA GLU A 105 16.56 -7.16 16.14
C GLU A 105 16.57 -8.41 15.25
N LEU A 106 16.38 -9.57 15.88
CA LEU A 106 16.23 -10.84 15.19
C LEU A 106 15.04 -10.71 14.21
N ASP A 107 15.32 -10.84 12.92
CA ASP A 107 14.30 -10.78 11.88
C ASP A 107 13.32 -11.97 12.02
N ILE A 108 12.21 -11.71 12.71
CA ILE A 108 11.12 -12.66 12.96
C ILE A 108 10.27 -12.91 11.71
N SER A 109 10.43 -12.13 10.64
CA SER A 109 9.68 -12.33 9.39
C SER A 109 10.17 -13.56 8.61
N GLY A 110 11.41 -13.99 8.85
CA GLY A 110 11.99 -15.22 8.31
C GLY A 110 11.59 -16.51 9.06
N LEU A 111 10.99 -16.39 10.25
CA LEU A 111 10.40 -17.52 10.99
C LEU A 111 9.10 -17.96 10.32
N LYS A 112 9.23 -18.70 9.22
CA LYS A 112 8.13 -19.48 8.64
C LYS A 112 7.54 -20.38 9.73
N SER A 113 6.22 -20.57 9.76
CA SER A 113 5.64 -21.69 10.50
C SER A 113 6.24 -22.96 9.90
N ASN A 114 7.18 -23.56 10.63
CA ASN A 114 7.86 -24.72 10.12
C ASN A 114 6.84 -25.85 9.93
N LYS A 115 7.07 -26.70 8.91
CA LYS A 115 6.26 -27.91 8.59
C LYS A 115 5.79 -28.59 9.89
N ILE A 116 4.58 -29.15 9.92
CA ILE A 116 3.96 -29.76 11.12
C ILE A 116 4.95 -30.68 11.90
N ASN A 117 5.82 -31.43 11.21
CA ASN A 117 6.79 -32.34 11.83
C ASN A 117 8.23 -31.79 11.95
N CYS A 118 8.43 -30.49 11.87
CA CYS A 118 9.75 -29.87 11.92
C CYS A 118 10.47 -30.11 13.25
N ASP A 119 9.71 -30.10 14.35
CA ASP A 119 10.22 -30.35 15.68
C ASP A 119 10.58 -31.83 15.85
N LEU A 120 9.73 -32.73 15.33
CA LEU A 120 10.02 -34.15 15.32
C LEU A 120 11.36 -34.46 14.62
N LYS A 121 11.63 -33.80 13.49
CA LYS A 121 12.92 -33.94 12.79
C LYS A 121 14.09 -33.48 13.67
N ARG A 122 13.95 -32.36 14.36
CA ARG A 122 14.99 -31.80 15.25
C ARG A 122 15.25 -32.68 16.46
N GLU A 123 14.18 -33.12 17.14
CA GLU A 123 14.27 -34.01 18.29
C GLU A 123 14.89 -35.36 17.91
N MET A 124 14.54 -35.89 16.74
CA MET A 124 15.16 -37.11 16.20
C MET A 124 16.63 -36.90 15.84
N GLN A 125 17.00 -35.75 15.27
CA GLN A 125 18.42 -35.44 14.99
C GLN A 125 19.26 -35.41 16.26
N LYS A 126 18.76 -34.76 17.32
CA LYS A 126 19.43 -34.70 18.64
C LYS A 126 19.59 -36.08 19.28
N LYS A 127 18.58 -36.95 19.16
CA LYS A 127 18.68 -38.35 19.61
C LYS A 127 19.69 -39.13 18.79
N ASN A 128 19.66 -38.99 17.47
CA ASN A 128 20.59 -39.67 16.56
C ASN A 128 22.05 -39.25 16.80
N GLU A 129 22.33 -37.98 17.11
CA GLU A 129 23.68 -37.50 17.42
C GLU A 129 24.35 -38.26 18.57
N ARG A 130 23.58 -38.64 19.60
CA ARG A 130 24.09 -39.47 20.70
C ARG A 130 24.48 -40.88 20.24
N LEU A 131 23.80 -41.42 19.22
CA LEU A 131 24.04 -42.77 18.70
C LEU A 131 25.09 -42.81 17.57
N LYS A 132 25.32 -41.69 16.86
CA LYS A 132 26.24 -41.59 15.70
C LYS A 132 27.61 -42.22 15.94
N LYS A 133 28.24 -41.94 17.08
CA LYS A 133 29.57 -42.50 17.43
C LYS A 133 29.55 -44.03 17.53
N ARG A 134 28.48 -44.60 18.10
CA ARG A 134 28.33 -46.05 18.24
C ARG A 134 28.03 -46.70 16.90
N THR A 135 27.23 -46.06 16.06
CA THR A 135 26.94 -46.55 14.71
C THR A 135 28.17 -46.50 13.83
N GLU A 136 28.97 -45.42 13.87
CA GLU A 136 30.24 -45.32 13.13
C GLU A 136 31.22 -46.40 13.58
N PHE A 137 31.37 -46.60 14.89
CA PHE A 137 32.21 -47.68 15.42
C PHE A 137 31.75 -49.07 14.94
N ALA A 138 30.44 -49.35 14.97
CA ALA A 138 29.89 -50.61 14.48
C ALA A 138 30.12 -50.81 12.98
N ILE A 139 29.96 -49.75 12.18
CA ILE A 139 30.25 -49.75 10.74
C ILE A 139 31.73 -50.07 10.50
N SER A 140 32.65 -49.40 11.22
CA SER A 140 34.09 -49.66 11.11
C SER A 140 34.44 -51.10 11.49
N LYS A 141 33.83 -51.64 12.55
CA LYS A 141 34.02 -53.04 12.98
C LYS A 141 33.55 -54.02 11.92
N LEU A 142 32.36 -53.82 11.35
CA LEU A 142 31.83 -54.65 10.26
C LEU A 142 32.72 -54.62 9.02
N ILE A 143 33.22 -53.45 8.63
CA ILE A 143 34.15 -53.31 7.51
C ILE A 143 35.43 -54.11 7.78
N ARG A 144 35.99 -53.98 8.99
CA ARG A 144 37.19 -54.73 9.39
C ARG A 144 36.98 -56.25 9.32
N GLU A 145 35.88 -56.75 9.86
CA GLU A 145 35.54 -58.18 9.86
C GLU A 145 35.38 -58.70 8.42
N ARG A 146 34.69 -57.95 7.56
CA ARG A 146 34.51 -58.31 6.14
C ARG A 146 35.84 -58.35 5.38
N LEU A 147 36.74 -57.40 5.63
CA LEU A 147 38.07 -57.39 5.00
C LEU A 147 38.93 -58.58 5.47
N LEU A 148 38.89 -58.89 6.77
CA LEU A 148 39.59 -60.06 7.33
C LEU A 148 39.04 -61.38 6.77
N SER A 149 37.72 -61.53 6.68
CA SER A 149 37.11 -62.73 6.09
C SER A 149 37.50 -62.87 4.63
N MET A 150 37.49 -61.78 3.86
CA MET A 150 37.92 -61.79 2.45
C MET A 150 39.39 -62.20 2.33
N LYS A 151 40.28 -61.64 3.16
CA LYS A 151 41.70 -62.00 3.16
C LYS A 151 41.92 -63.48 3.50
N ASN A 152 41.29 -63.99 4.56
CA ASN A 152 41.44 -65.38 4.96
C ASN A 152 40.94 -66.34 3.87
N THR A 153 39.80 -66.04 3.21
CA THR A 153 39.33 -66.86 2.09
C THR A 153 40.31 -66.88 0.91
N ILE A 154 41.00 -65.76 0.65
CA ILE A 154 42.02 -65.67 -0.39
C ILE A 154 43.25 -66.50 0.01
N ASP A 155 43.72 -66.36 1.26
CA ASP A 155 44.87 -67.11 1.78
C ASP A 155 44.57 -68.64 1.75
N ASP A 156 43.38 -69.07 2.17
CA ASP A 156 42.93 -70.47 2.12
C ASP A 156 42.83 -71.00 0.68
N SER A 157 42.31 -70.20 -0.26
CA SER A 157 42.25 -70.58 -1.68
C SER A 157 43.64 -70.74 -2.30
N LYS A 158 44.60 -69.90 -1.87
CA LYS A 158 45.99 -69.94 -2.34
C LYS A 158 46.73 -71.15 -1.80
N ILE A 159 46.57 -71.49 -0.52
CA ILE A 159 47.15 -72.70 0.08
C ILE A 159 46.63 -73.95 -0.65
N LYS A 160 45.34 -74.02 -0.94
CA LYS A 160 44.74 -75.15 -1.65
C LYS A 160 45.28 -75.31 -3.08
N SER A 161 45.49 -74.20 -3.79
CA SER A 161 46.13 -74.23 -5.12
C SER A 161 47.58 -74.69 -5.10
N ILE A 162 48.29 -74.57 -3.98
CA ILE A 162 49.69 -75.01 -3.82
C ILE A 162 49.77 -76.49 -3.45
N SER A 163 48.80 -77.02 -2.69
CA SER A 163 48.73 -78.44 -2.33
C SER A 163 48.25 -79.35 -3.46
N ASP A 164 47.53 -78.78 -4.44
CA ASP A 164 46.97 -79.51 -5.58
C ASP A 164 47.94 -79.60 -6.78
N ILE A 165 49.17 -79.09 -6.63
CA ILE A 165 50.30 -79.17 -7.59
C ILE A 165 51.33 -80.18 -7.06
#